data_AF-A0A956J5K2-F1
#
_entry.id   AF-A0A956J5K2-F1
#
_cell.length_a   1.000
_cell.length_b   1.000
_cell.length_c   1.000
_cell.angle_alpha   90.00
_cell.angle_beta   90.00
_cell.angle_gamma   90.00
#
_symmetry.space_group_name_H-M   'P 1'
#
loop_
_entity.id
_entity.type
_entity.pdbx_description
1 polymer ?
#
loop_
_entity_poly.entity_id
_entity_poly.type
_entity_poly.pdbx_seq_one_letter_code
_entity_poly.pdbx_strand_id
1 'polypeptide(L)'
;MLLIGSRAILRRFPEFRPPKDWDLIGSSEEIRELGKRLPQVSVKQADEKFTFQYGNAFVEVANSSTSEYWGRVQREFDGEPLWNEPVLGPLRIAPAEYLLLTKQCGLVYNIYHWHKNLEDLYFLKDRLPVIPEPIAALQPLALEDSRRLFGESHAFGALPRTCHPDIELAPRSAMHREIHAVLESLGIATMVGALAWRGFPEVASDVRAGAMERLLAVEAMVLAAEDFRERGSGHRDSQETEFAIGALRQLCTGCLPVGWRYFCVNHFREILALIPQGFLSRLGDLVDGQKVFPHGMKEGLGCDTATRLLLHPAATGAARLPHVASGTACLKRRAASELSCSPLPE
;
A
#
# COMPACT_ATOMS: atom_id res chain seq x y z
N MET A 1 -2.11 23.20 -16.69
CA MET A 1 -1.50 22.12 -15.89
C MET A 1 -2.57 21.41 -15.08
N LEU A 2 -2.28 20.22 -14.54
CA LEU A 2 -3.18 19.46 -13.67
C LEU A 2 -2.64 19.45 -12.23
N LEU A 3 -3.44 19.90 -11.27
CA LEU A 3 -3.17 19.85 -9.83
C LEU A 3 -3.52 18.47 -9.29
N ILE A 4 -2.54 17.84 -8.63
CA ILE A 4 -2.68 16.57 -7.94
C ILE A 4 -2.28 16.71 -6.45
N GLY A 5 -2.15 15.60 -5.75
CA GLY A 5 -1.62 15.56 -4.39
C GLY A 5 -2.51 16.25 -3.35
N SER A 6 -1.90 16.65 -2.24
CA SER A 6 -2.61 17.13 -1.04
C SER A 6 -3.43 18.41 -1.29
N ARG A 7 -2.97 19.28 -2.22
CA ARG A 7 -3.70 20.49 -2.59
C ARG A 7 -4.92 20.22 -3.44
N ALA A 8 -4.86 19.22 -4.33
CA ALA A 8 -6.04 18.77 -5.05
C ALA A 8 -7.08 18.19 -4.08
N ILE A 9 -6.64 17.42 -3.07
CA ILE A 9 -7.53 16.88 -2.02
C ILE A 9 -8.22 18.02 -1.28
N LEU A 10 -7.48 19.03 -0.78
CA LEU A 10 -8.05 20.17 -0.08
C LEU A 10 -9.08 20.93 -0.93
N ARG A 11 -8.86 21.04 -2.24
CA ARG A 11 -9.80 21.72 -3.13
C ARG A 11 -11.10 20.94 -3.32
N ARG A 12 -11.04 19.61 -3.27
CA ARG A 12 -12.23 18.73 -3.35
C ARG A 12 -12.92 18.62 -1.98
N PHE A 13 -12.16 18.65 -0.90
CA PHE A 13 -12.62 18.48 0.48
C PHE A 13 -12.04 19.59 1.38
N PRO A 14 -12.79 20.69 1.61
CA PRO A 14 -12.30 21.85 2.37
C PRO A 14 -11.88 21.55 3.82
N GLU A 15 -12.37 20.45 4.39
CA GLU A 15 -12.00 19.99 5.74
C GLU A 15 -10.68 19.22 5.80
N PHE A 16 -10.04 18.97 4.65
CA PHE A 16 -8.74 18.31 4.60
C PHE A 16 -7.65 19.16 5.25
N ARG A 17 -6.62 18.51 5.79
CA ARG A 17 -5.52 19.19 6.48
C ARG A 17 -4.76 20.15 5.53
N PRO A 18 -4.16 21.24 6.06
CA PRO A 18 -3.35 22.15 5.24
C PRO A 18 -2.16 21.44 4.55
N PRO A 19 -2.01 21.58 3.22
CA PRO A 19 -0.89 21.02 2.45
C PRO A 19 0.36 21.92 2.53
N LYS A 20 1.55 21.33 2.35
CA LYS A 20 2.83 22.04 2.47
C LYS A 20 3.46 22.42 1.12
N ASP A 21 3.18 21.63 0.11
CA ASP A 21 3.76 21.64 -1.22
C ASP A 21 2.67 21.67 -2.28
N TRP A 22 3.06 21.88 -3.54
CA TRP A 22 2.21 21.77 -4.71
C TRP A 22 2.71 20.63 -5.58
N ASP A 23 1.82 19.73 -5.92
CA ASP A 23 2.09 18.64 -6.86
C ASP A 23 1.30 18.89 -8.15
N LEU A 24 2.01 19.07 -9.26
CA LEU A 24 1.43 19.38 -10.56
C LEU A 24 1.90 18.38 -11.62
N ILE A 25 1.11 18.25 -12.68
CA ILE A 25 1.49 17.63 -13.94
C ILE A 25 1.39 18.69 -15.02
N GLY A 26 2.43 18.83 -15.84
CA GLY A 26 2.46 19.80 -16.92
C GLY A 26 3.29 19.33 -18.12
N SER A 27 2.99 19.88 -19.29
CA SER A 27 3.81 19.68 -20.48
C SER A 27 5.13 20.44 -20.39
N SER A 28 6.10 20.10 -21.23
CA SER A 28 7.37 20.84 -21.33
C SER A 28 7.17 22.34 -21.59
N GLU A 29 6.12 22.72 -22.33
CA GLU A 29 5.77 24.12 -22.57
C GLU A 29 5.24 24.79 -21.31
N GLU A 30 4.28 24.16 -20.62
CA GLU A 30 3.72 24.69 -19.37
C GLU A 30 4.79 24.86 -18.28
N ILE A 31 5.70 23.89 -18.17
CA ILE A 31 6.84 23.92 -17.24
C ILE A 31 7.78 25.08 -17.58
N ARG A 32 8.08 25.30 -18.87
CA ARG A 32 8.91 26.42 -19.32
C ARG A 32 8.27 27.76 -19.00
N GLU A 33 6.96 27.90 -19.24
CA GLU A 33 6.23 29.13 -18.90
C GLU A 33 6.14 29.36 -17.38
N LEU A 34 6.09 28.30 -16.58
CA LEU A 34 6.17 28.41 -15.13
C LEU A 34 7.57 28.85 -14.68
N GLY A 35 8.63 28.33 -15.30
CA GLY A 35 10.02 28.71 -15.01
C GLY A 35 10.36 30.17 -15.33
N LYS A 36 9.56 30.85 -16.15
CA LYS A 36 9.67 32.31 -16.34
C LYS A 36 9.11 33.11 -15.16
N ARG A 37 8.23 32.51 -14.35
CA ARG A 37 7.49 33.15 -13.25
C ARG A 37 8.03 32.78 -11.88
N LEU A 38 8.52 31.56 -11.72
CA LEU A 38 9.03 31.04 -10.45
C LEU A 38 10.50 30.63 -10.57
N PRO A 39 11.33 30.93 -9.56
CA PRO A 39 12.71 30.48 -9.56
C PRO A 39 12.76 28.96 -9.40
N GLN A 40 13.54 28.32 -10.27
CA GLN A 40 13.73 26.89 -10.25
C GLN A 40 14.79 26.52 -9.20
N VAL A 41 14.46 25.55 -8.35
CA VAL A 41 15.32 25.11 -7.23
C VAL A 41 16.13 23.88 -7.61
N SER A 42 15.55 22.97 -8.39
CA SER A 42 16.27 21.80 -8.90
C SER A 42 15.60 21.21 -10.14
N VAL A 43 16.42 20.58 -10.99
CA VAL A 43 15.99 19.52 -11.90
C VAL A 43 16.43 18.21 -11.24
N LYS A 44 15.50 17.33 -10.87
CA LYS A 44 15.85 15.98 -10.41
C LYS A 44 15.39 14.98 -11.47
N GLN A 45 16.27 14.02 -11.79
CA GLN A 45 16.01 12.91 -12.71
C GLN A 45 15.60 13.34 -14.13
N ALA A 46 16.54 13.25 -15.09
CA ALA A 46 16.31 13.12 -16.54
C ALA A 46 15.12 13.90 -17.16
N ASP A 47 14.92 15.18 -16.80
CA ASP A 47 13.82 16.03 -17.30
C ASP A 47 12.39 15.50 -17.02
N GLU A 48 12.23 14.67 -16.00
CA GLU A 48 10.94 14.08 -15.62
C GLU A 48 10.24 14.85 -14.49
N LYS A 49 11.01 15.49 -13.60
CA LYS A 49 10.45 16.23 -12.46
C LYS A 49 11.21 17.53 -12.19
N PHE A 50 10.45 18.62 -12.12
CA PHE A 50 10.94 19.97 -11.92
C PHE A 50 10.46 20.51 -10.57
N THR A 51 11.33 21.22 -9.85
CA THR A 51 10.96 21.84 -8.58
C THR A 51 11.21 23.34 -8.64
N PHE A 52 10.17 24.12 -8.36
CA PHE A 52 10.20 25.58 -8.27
C PHE A 52 9.91 26.03 -6.84
N GLN A 53 10.34 27.24 -6.49
CA GLN A 53 9.99 27.88 -5.23
C GLN A 53 8.79 28.81 -5.41
N TYR A 54 7.77 28.68 -4.56
CA TYR A 54 6.66 29.63 -4.48
C TYR A 54 6.40 30.03 -3.03
N GLY A 55 6.84 31.24 -2.66
CA GLY A 55 6.81 31.69 -1.26
C GLY A 55 7.65 30.77 -0.37
N ASN A 56 7.02 30.17 0.65
CA ASN A 56 7.65 29.18 1.54
C ASN A 56 7.34 27.72 1.15
N ALA A 57 6.73 27.49 0.00
CA ALA A 57 6.36 26.16 -0.49
C ALA A 57 7.14 25.78 -1.75
N PHE A 58 7.34 24.48 -1.94
CA PHE A 58 7.84 23.94 -3.19
C PHE A 58 6.68 23.64 -4.15
N VAL A 59 6.94 23.83 -5.44
CA VAL A 59 6.08 23.43 -6.54
C VAL A 59 6.80 22.36 -7.33
N GLU A 60 6.33 21.13 -7.17
CA GLU A 60 6.84 19.96 -7.87
C GLU A 60 5.97 19.68 -9.10
N VAL A 61 6.58 19.64 -10.28
CA VAL A 61 5.89 19.43 -11.54
C VAL A 61 6.44 18.19 -12.23
N ALA A 62 5.61 17.17 -12.37
CA ALA A 62 5.90 16.01 -13.20
C ALA A 62 5.69 16.36 -14.68
N ASN A 63 6.67 16.04 -15.51
CA ASN A 63 6.65 16.33 -16.93
C ASN A 63 5.85 15.26 -17.69
N SER A 64 4.70 15.65 -18.20
CA SER A 64 3.81 14.79 -18.98
C SER A 64 4.36 14.46 -20.38
N SER A 65 5.33 15.23 -20.86
CA SER A 65 5.92 15.05 -22.20
C SER A 65 7.00 13.98 -22.24
N THR A 66 7.55 13.59 -21.08
CA THR A 66 8.63 12.60 -20.96
C THR A 66 8.18 11.29 -20.30
N SER A 67 6.98 11.27 -19.70
CA SER A 67 6.39 10.07 -19.08
C SER A 67 5.08 9.69 -19.76
N GLU A 68 4.99 8.45 -20.26
CA GLU A 68 3.76 7.91 -20.85
C GLU A 68 2.59 7.96 -19.86
N TYR A 69 2.85 7.61 -18.59
CA TYR A 69 1.85 7.64 -17.53
C TYR A 69 1.33 9.07 -17.29
N TRP A 70 2.21 10.04 -17.04
CA TRP A 70 1.80 11.42 -16.79
C TRP A 70 1.15 12.07 -18.01
N GLY A 71 1.61 11.74 -19.21
CA GLY A 71 0.97 12.13 -20.48
C GLY A 71 -0.45 11.61 -20.62
N ARG A 72 -0.69 10.34 -20.26
CA ARG A 72 -2.04 9.75 -20.26
C ARG A 72 -2.94 10.40 -19.21
N VAL A 73 -2.46 10.56 -17.99
CA VAL A 73 -3.20 11.21 -16.89
C VAL A 73 -3.61 12.64 -17.28
N GLN A 74 -2.70 13.42 -17.88
CA GLN A 74 -3.01 14.78 -18.28
C GLN A 74 -4.11 14.82 -19.35
N ARG A 75 -4.09 13.91 -20.32
CA ARG A 75 -5.14 13.81 -21.36
C ARG A 75 -6.48 13.34 -20.80
N GLU A 76 -6.47 12.33 -19.93
CA GLU A 76 -7.68 11.78 -19.31
C GLU A 76 -8.47 12.85 -18.55
N PHE A 77 -7.75 13.77 -17.90
CA PHE A 77 -8.33 14.81 -17.05
C PHE A 77 -8.30 16.21 -17.68
N ASP A 78 -8.20 16.32 -19.00
CA ASP A 78 -8.22 17.61 -19.72
C ASP A 78 -9.61 18.30 -19.65
N GLY A 79 -10.67 17.53 -19.38
CA GLY A 79 -12.03 18.03 -19.16
C GLY A 79 -12.34 18.46 -17.72
N GLU A 80 -11.42 18.28 -16.78
CA GLU A 80 -11.69 18.62 -15.37
C GLU A 80 -11.83 20.14 -15.14
N PRO A 81 -12.56 20.55 -14.08
CA PRO A 81 -12.80 21.95 -13.78
C PRO A 81 -11.52 22.77 -13.71
N LEU A 82 -11.53 23.90 -14.40
CA LEU A 82 -10.44 24.85 -14.41
C LEU A 82 -10.53 25.78 -13.19
N TRP A 83 -9.43 25.92 -12.50
CA TRP A 83 -9.22 26.85 -11.41
C TRP A 83 -8.03 27.75 -11.72
N ASN A 84 -8.26 29.07 -11.71
CA ASN A 84 -7.22 30.05 -11.93
C ASN A 84 -6.51 30.36 -10.61
N GLU A 85 -5.28 29.89 -10.48
CA GLU A 85 -4.39 30.23 -9.37
C GLU A 85 -3.57 31.47 -9.76
N PRO A 86 -3.51 32.54 -8.93
CA PRO A 86 -2.88 33.81 -9.31
C PRO A 86 -1.44 33.73 -9.83
N VAL A 87 -0.62 32.80 -9.35
CA VAL A 87 0.81 32.69 -9.68
C VAL A 87 1.08 31.51 -10.62
N LEU A 88 0.50 30.36 -10.33
CA LEU A 88 0.67 29.13 -11.12
C LEU A 88 -0.14 29.19 -12.43
N GLY A 89 -1.15 30.04 -12.50
CA GLY A 89 -2.03 30.23 -13.64
C GLY A 89 -3.17 29.19 -13.67
N PRO A 90 -3.67 28.83 -14.87
CA PRO A 90 -4.80 27.92 -15.00
C PRO A 90 -4.42 26.48 -14.63
N LEU A 91 -5.08 25.94 -13.61
CA LEU A 91 -4.91 24.59 -13.09
C LEU A 91 -6.22 23.82 -13.22
N ARG A 92 -6.18 22.62 -13.78
CA ARG A 92 -7.26 21.64 -13.63
C ARG A 92 -7.09 20.90 -12.32
N ILE A 93 -8.17 20.48 -11.68
CA ILE A 93 -8.09 19.77 -10.40
C ILE A 93 -8.36 18.30 -10.66
N ALA A 94 -7.43 17.41 -10.32
CA ALA A 94 -7.65 15.98 -10.54
C ALA A 94 -8.87 15.45 -9.74
N PRO A 95 -9.55 14.40 -10.24
CA PRO A 95 -10.65 13.75 -9.51
C PRO A 95 -10.18 13.16 -8.19
N ALA A 96 -11.05 13.17 -7.18
CA ALA A 96 -10.73 12.67 -5.85
C ALA A 96 -10.38 11.18 -5.85
N GLU A 97 -11.02 10.41 -6.71
CA GLU A 97 -10.84 8.97 -6.90
C GLU A 97 -9.48 8.65 -7.52
N TYR A 98 -8.99 9.53 -8.41
CA TYR A 98 -7.63 9.43 -8.92
C TYR A 98 -6.61 9.75 -7.82
N LEU A 99 -6.87 10.74 -6.97
CA LEU A 99 -6.01 11.03 -5.82
C LEU A 99 -5.94 9.84 -4.86
N LEU A 100 -7.07 9.16 -4.59
CA LEU A 100 -7.10 7.93 -3.80
C LEU A 100 -6.23 6.84 -4.44
N LEU A 101 -6.39 6.62 -5.75
CA LEU A 101 -5.60 5.63 -6.50
C LEU A 101 -4.09 5.90 -6.39
N THR A 102 -3.65 7.15 -6.52
CA THR A 102 -2.23 7.50 -6.38
C THR A 102 -1.69 7.20 -4.97
N LYS A 103 -2.48 7.45 -3.92
CA LYS A 103 -2.08 7.09 -2.54
C LYS A 103 -1.96 5.58 -2.38
N GLN A 104 -2.92 4.81 -2.90
CA GLN A 104 -2.89 3.34 -2.84
C GLN A 104 -1.64 2.77 -3.54
N CYS A 105 -1.29 3.29 -4.72
CA CYS A 105 -0.14 2.83 -5.50
C CYS A 105 1.21 3.28 -4.92
N GLY A 106 1.30 4.47 -4.32
CA GLY A 106 2.54 4.96 -3.72
C GLY A 106 2.88 4.28 -2.39
N LEU A 107 1.87 4.03 -1.54
CA LEU A 107 2.06 3.49 -0.19
C LEU A 107 2.56 2.05 -0.13
N VAL A 108 2.53 1.31 -1.25
CA VAL A 108 3.16 -0.03 -1.32
C VAL A 108 4.69 0.04 -1.41
N TYR A 109 5.25 1.26 -1.52
CA TYR A 109 6.69 1.52 -1.51
C TYR A 109 7.10 2.31 -0.25
N ASN A 110 8.38 2.26 0.10
CA ASN A 110 8.93 3.04 1.22
C ASN A 110 9.10 4.52 0.87
N ILE A 111 7.98 5.26 0.79
CA ILE A 111 7.95 6.69 0.49
C ILE A 111 8.18 7.56 1.75
N TYR A 112 8.68 8.78 1.52
CA TYR A 112 8.77 9.79 2.58
C TYR A 112 7.38 10.13 3.15
N HIS A 113 7.33 10.40 4.46
CA HIS A 113 6.09 10.71 5.18
C HIS A 113 4.97 9.68 4.96
N TRP A 114 5.32 8.38 4.94
CA TRP A 114 4.37 7.27 4.76
C TRP A 114 3.12 7.38 5.65
N HIS A 115 3.28 7.72 6.94
CA HIS A 115 2.16 7.91 7.88
C HIS A 115 1.15 8.97 7.41
N LYS A 116 1.61 10.13 6.92
CA LYS A 116 0.72 11.18 6.42
C LYS A 116 -0.01 10.73 5.17
N ASN A 117 0.67 9.99 4.30
CA ASN A 117 0.05 9.46 3.09
C ASN A 117 -1.00 8.39 3.43
N LEU A 118 -0.78 7.58 4.47
CA LEU A 118 -1.77 6.63 4.98
C LEU A 118 -2.98 7.35 5.56
N GLU A 119 -2.79 8.43 6.32
CA GLU A 119 -3.87 9.28 6.81
C GLU A 119 -4.69 9.87 5.64
N ASP A 120 -4.01 10.39 4.62
CA ASP A 120 -4.66 10.93 3.42
C ASP A 120 -5.45 9.85 2.66
N LEU A 121 -4.89 8.64 2.54
CA LEU A 121 -5.55 7.49 1.91
C LEU A 121 -6.88 7.19 2.61
N TYR A 122 -6.86 7.06 3.93
CA TYR A 122 -8.09 6.75 4.65
C TYR A 122 -9.06 7.92 4.71
N PHE A 123 -8.58 9.17 4.78
CA PHE A 123 -9.43 10.34 4.64
C PHE A 123 -10.26 10.28 3.35
N LEU A 124 -9.63 9.89 2.24
CA LEU A 124 -10.27 9.70 0.95
C LEU A 124 -11.15 8.45 0.89
N LYS A 125 -10.66 7.30 1.37
CA LYS A 125 -11.40 6.02 1.37
C LYS A 125 -12.71 6.13 2.14
N ASP A 126 -12.72 6.85 3.26
CA ASP A 126 -13.91 7.07 4.09
C ASP A 126 -14.99 7.92 3.37
N ARG A 127 -14.65 8.61 2.27
CA ARG A 127 -15.53 9.51 1.50
C ARG A 127 -15.85 9.01 0.10
N LEU A 128 -15.03 8.12 -0.44
CA LEU A 128 -15.10 7.65 -1.82
C LEU A 128 -15.44 6.16 -1.83
N PRO A 129 -16.73 5.80 -2.00
CA PRO A 129 -17.15 4.40 -1.91
C PRO A 129 -16.67 3.55 -3.09
N VAL A 130 -16.37 4.15 -4.25
CA VAL A 130 -16.00 3.46 -5.49
C VAL A 130 -15.02 4.31 -6.29
N ILE A 131 -14.04 3.68 -6.92
CA ILE A 131 -13.20 4.29 -7.95
C ILE A 131 -13.81 3.94 -9.33
N PRO A 132 -14.23 4.94 -10.14
CA PRO A 132 -14.77 4.72 -11.47
C PRO A 132 -13.82 3.93 -12.38
N GLU A 133 -14.38 3.10 -13.27
CA GLU A 133 -13.61 2.23 -14.16
C GLU A 133 -12.53 2.96 -14.99
N PRO A 134 -12.78 4.16 -15.58
CA PRO A 134 -11.74 4.88 -16.31
C PRO A 134 -10.52 5.23 -15.45
N ILE A 135 -10.75 5.59 -14.18
CA ILE A 135 -9.69 5.90 -13.23
C ILE A 135 -9.01 4.62 -12.75
N ALA A 136 -9.78 3.56 -12.47
CA ALA A 136 -9.25 2.26 -12.08
C ALA A 136 -8.33 1.66 -13.17
N ALA A 137 -8.64 1.91 -14.45
CA ALA A 137 -7.81 1.47 -15.58
C ALA A 137 -6.42 2.12 -15.60
N LEU A 138 -6.17 3.20 -14.85
CA LEU A 138 -4.86 3.81 -14.67
C LEU A 138 -3.99 3.05 -13.65
N GLN A 139 -4.57 2.17 -12.83
CA GLN A 139 -3.87 1.49 -11.74
C GLN A 139 -2.58 0.75 -12.19
N PRO A 140 -2.57 -0.04 -13.29
CA PRO A 140 -1.35 -0.75 -13.69
C PRO A 140 -0.20 0.22 -14.02
N LEU A 141 -0.52 1.34 -14.69
CA LEU A 141 0.45 2.37 -15.05
C LEU A 141 0.93 3.15 -13.81
N ALA A 142 0.03 3.44 -12.87
CA ALA A 142 0.37 4.11 -11.62
C ALA A 142 1.29 3.25 -10.74
N LEU A 143 1.08 1.93 -10.70
CA LEU A 143 1.96 1.00 -10.01
C LEU A 143 3.34 0.91 -10.69
N GLU A 144 3.37 0.90 -12.02
CA GLU A 144 4.63 0.90 -12.76
C GLU A 144 5.43 2.19 -12.56
N ASP A 145 4.79 3.35 -12.62
CA ASP A 145 5.44 4.63 -12.35
C ASP A 145 5.93 4.71 -10.90
N SER A 146 5.13 4.26 -9.93
CA SER A 146 5.54 4.18 -8.52
C SER A 146 6.73 3.23 -8.33
N ARG A 147 6.76 2.10 -9.03
CA ARG A 147 7.91 1.17 -9.04
C ARG A 147 9.16 1.83 -9.59
N ARG A 148 9.05 2.59 -10.67
CA ARG A 148 10.16 3.30 -11.30
C ARG A 148 10.72 4.39 -10.38
N LEU A 149 9.85 5.17 -9.74
CA LEU A 149 10.23 6.27 -8.86
C LEU A 149 10.79 5.82 -7.50
N PHE A 150 10.21 4.78 -6.91
CA PHE A 150 10.47 4.40 -5.52
C PHE A 150 11.14 3.03 -5.37
N GLY A 151 11.20 2.23 -6.44
CA GLY A 151 11.67 0.83 -6.40
C GLY A 151 13.11 0.67 -5.93
N GLU A 152 14.02 1.58 -6.32
CA GLU A 152 15.42 1.53 -5.89
C GLU A 152 15.55 1.80 -4.37
N SER A 153 14.87 2.83 -3.88
CA SER A 153 14.84 3.15 -2.44
C SER A 153 14.11 2.07 -1.63
N HIS A 154 13.14 1.39 -2.24
CA HIS A 154 12.40 0.27 -1.66
C HIS A 154 13.28 -0.97 -1.48
N ALA A 155 14.08 -1.32 -2.48
CA ALA A 155 14.95 -2.50 -2.45
C ALA A 155 15.98 -2.46 -1.31
N PHE A 156 16.41 -1.26 -0.89
CA PHE A 156 17.38 -1.07 0.19
C PHE A 156 16.80 -1.33 1.59
N GLY A 157 15.47 -1.27 1.76
CA GLY A 157 14.80 -1.42 3.06
C GLY A 157 13.98 -2.70 3.25
N ALA A 158 13.74 -3.48 2.17
CA ALA A 158 12.90 -4.66 2.21
C ALA A 158 13.66 -5.91 2.70
N LEU A 159 13.68 -6.15 4.02
CA LEU A 159 14.23 -7.39 4.57
C LEU A 159 13.21 -8.54 4.48
N PRO A 160 13.63 -9.77 4.11
CA PRO A 160 12.77 -10.94 4.07
C PRO A 160 12.52 -11.48 5.48
N ARG A 161 11.48 -10.97 6.16
CA ARG A 161 11.08 -11.41 7.51
C ARG A 161 9.69 -12.08 7.56
N THR A 162 9.14 -12.49 6.42
CA THR A 162 7.75 -13.00 6.36
C THR A 162 7.61 -14.45 5.90
N CYS A 163 6.51 -15.11 6.31
CA CYS A 163 6.15 -16.48 5.97
C CYS A 163 5.64 -16.71 4.53
N HIS A 164 5.50 -15.65 3.72
CA HIS A 164 4.98 -15.76 2.34
C HIS A 164 5.80 -16.76 1.49
N PRO A 165 5.17 -17.74 0.79
CA PRO A 165 5.86 -18.82 0.10
C PRO A 165 6.70 -18.37 -1.10
N ASP A 166 6.31 -17.29 -1.78
CA ASP A 166 7.06 -16.76 -2.93
C ASP A 166 8.35 -16.01 -2.54
N ILE A 167 8.73 -16.01 -1.25
CA ILE A 167 9.95 -15.37 -0.76
C ILE A 167 10.95 -16.48 -0.42
N GLU A 168 11.69 -16.90 -1.44
CA GLU A 168 12.61 -18.07 -1.40
C GLU A 168 13.77 -17.93 -0.38
N LEU A 169 14.10 -16.70 0.02
CA LEU A 169 15.29 -16.38 0.82
C LEU A 169 14.99 -15.91 2.24
N ALA A 170 13.77 -16.03 2.76
CA ALA A 170 13.54 -15.78 4.18
C ALA A 170 14.06 -16.99 4.97
N PRO A 171 15.22 -16.94 5.67
CA PRO A 171 15.39 -17.86 6.78
C PRO A 171 14.22 -17.57 7.72
N ARG A 172 13.20 -18.43 7.71
CA ARG A 172 12.22 -18.49 8.79
C ARG A 172 13.06 -18.78 10.03
N SER A 173 13.42 -17.74 10.75
CA SER A 173 14.24 -17.85 11.95
C SER A 173 13.53 -18.86 12.87
N ALA A 174 14.28 -19.61 13.67
CA ALA A 174 13.66 -20.51 14.65
C ALA A 174 12.66 -19.71 15.52
N MET A 175 13.05 -18.49 15.88
CA MET A 175 12.22 -17.50 16.57
C MET A 175 10.90 -17.19 15.85
N HIS A 176 10.91 -16.94 14.54
CA HIS A 176 9.69 -16.64 13.77
C HIS A 176 8.70 -17.80 13.85
N ARG A 177 9.17 -19.05 13.69
CA ARG A 177 8.33 -20.25 13.80
C ARG A 177 7.83 -20.48 15.22
N GLU A 178 8.67 -20.22 16.23
CA GLU A 178 8.29 -20.33 17.63
C GLU A 178 7.17 -19.36 17.99
N ILE A 179 7.25 -18.10 17.55
CA ILE A 179 6.20 -17.12 17.81
C ILE A 179 4.88 -17.54 17.15
N HIS A 180 4.90 -18.05 15.90
CA HIS A 180 3.71 -18.64 15.27
C HIS A 180 3.13 -19.79 16.11
N ALA A 181 3.96 -20.73 16.58
CA ALA A 181 3.49 -21.84 17.41
C ALA A 181 2.89 -21.36 18.75
N VAL A 182 3.45 -20.30 19.35
CA VAL A 182 2.90 -19.69 20.56
C VAL A 182 1.54 -19.04 20.28
N LEU A 183 1.40 -18.28 19.19
CA LEU A 183 0.11 -17.68 18.80
C LEU A 183 -0.96 -18.77 18.57
N GLU A 184 -0.60 -19.88 17.94
CA GLU A 184 -1.50 -21.04 17.76
C GLU A 184 -1.98 -21.60 19.10
N SER A 185 -1.08 -21.76 20.08
CA SER A 185 -1.41 -22.24 21.42
C SER A 185 -2.35 -21.30 22.20
N LEU A 186 -2.36 -20.01 21.84
CA LEU A 186 -3.26 -19.00 22.38
C LEU A 186 -4.63 -18.99 21.68
N GLY A 187 -4.89 -19.94 20.77
CA GLY A 187 -6.13 -20.01 20.00
C GLY A 187 -6.23 -18.99 18.87
N ILE A 188 -5.14 -18.26 18.58
CA ILE A 188 -5.06 -17.37 17.42
C ILE A 188 -4.77 -18.26 16.22
N ALA A 189 -5.76 -18.41 15.33
CA ALA A 189 -5.65 -19.28 14.16
C ALA A 189 -4.52 -18.83 13.22
N THR A 190 -3.38 -19.50 13.31
CA THR A 190 -2.20 -19.34 12.45
C THR A 190 -2.39 -20.24 11.23
N MET A 191 -3.28 -19.88 10.30
CA MET A 191 -3.35 -20.57 9.01
C MET A 191 -2.09 -20.28 8.18
N VAL A 192 -0.94 -20.78 8.61
CA VAL A 192 0.37 -20.59 7.96
C VAL A 192 0.64 -21.80 7.08
N GLY A 193 -0.20 -21.95 6.06
CA GLY A 193 0.03 -22.87 4.95
C GLY A 193 0.35 -22.07 3.68
N ALA A 194 1.18 -22.62 2.78
CA ALA A 194 1.42 -22.02 1.47
C ALA A 194 0.10 -21.76 0.69
N LEU A 195 -0.95 -22.52 0.99
CA LEU A 195 -2.29 -22.36 0.42
C LEU A 195 -3.02 -21.09 0.91
N ALA A 196 -2.76 -20.61 2.12
CA ALA A 196 -3.38 -19.39 2.66
C ALA A 196 -2.83 -18.12 1.99
N TRP A 197 -1.55 -18.16 1.58
CA TRP A 197 -0.86 -17.06 0.90
C TRP A 197 -1.07 -17.02 -0.61
N ARG A 198 -1.55 -18.12 -1.22
CA ARG A 198 -1.82 -18.19 -2.67
C ARG A 198 -3.02 -17.36 -3.13
N GLY A 199 -3.63 -16.59 -2.24
CA GLY A 199 -4.72 -15.67 -2.55
C GLY A 199 -5.89 -16.42 -3.18
N PHE A 200 -6.63 -17.18 -2.37
CA PHE A 200 -7.77 -18.03 -2.75
C PHE A 200 -8.53 -17.57 -4.02
N PRO A 201 -8.18 -18.07 -5.23
CA PRO A 201 -8.85 -17.64 -6.46
C PRO A 201 -10.29 -18.15 -6.55
N GLU A 202 -10.65 -19.15 -5.74
CA GLU A 202 -11.94 -19.86 -5.78
C GLU A 202 -12.90 -19.47 -4.62
N VAL A 203 -12.50 -18.56 -3.72
CA VAL A 203 -13.31 -18.16 -2.56
C VAL A 203 -14.07 -16.87 -2.87
N ALA A 204 -15.32 -16.78 -2.41
CA ALA A 204 -16.13 -15.56 -2.49
C ALA A 204 -15.35 -14.35 -1.95
N SER A 205 -15.44 -13.20 -2.62
CA SER A 205 -14.56 -12.03 -2.42
C SER A 205 -14.41 -11.60 -0.96
N ASP A 206 -15.50 -11.64 -0.19
CA ASP A 206 -15.55 -11.10 1.17
C ASP A 206 -14.97 -12.09 2.19
N VAL A 207 -15.24 -13.39 1.99
CA VAL A 207 -14.63 -14.47 2.78
C VAL A 207 -13.12 -14.50 2.55
N ARG A 208 -12.67 -14.24 1.31
CA ARG A 208 -11.27 -14.11 0.96
C ARG A 208 -10.62 -12.90 1.64
N ALA A 209 -11.25 -11.73 1.59
CA ALA A 209 -10.71 -10.52 2.22
C ALA A 209 -10.50 -10.71 3.73
N GLY A 210 -11.51 -11.21 4.46
CA GLY A 210 -11.38 -11.44 5.90
C GLY A 210 -10.32 -12.48 6.28
N ALA A 211 -10.09 -13.49 5.43
CA ALA A 211 -9.00 -14.45 5.63
C ALA A 211 -7.61 -13.82 5.40
N MET A 212 -7.47 -13.01 4.35
CA MET A 212 -6.23 -12.27 4.08
C MET A 212 -5.93 -11.25 5.18
N GLU A 213 -6.94 -10.58 5.72
CA GLU A 213 -6.80 -9.65 6.84
C GLU A 213 -6.26 -10.35 8.09
N ARG A 214 -6.86 -11.48 8.48
CA ARG A 214 -6.41 -12.29 9.62
C ARG A 214 -4.98 -12.80 9.43
N LEU A 215 -4.64 -13.26 8.23
CA LEU A 215 -3.30 -13.73 7.90
C LEU A 215 -2.25 -12.62 8.10
N LEU A 216 -2.52 -11.42 7.57
CA LEU A 216 -1.64 -10.27 7.74
C LEU A 216 -1.57 -9.79 9.19
N ALA A 217 -2.67 -9.87 9.94
CA ALA A 217 -2.68 -9.53 11.36
C ALA A 217 -1.79 -10.47 12.18
N VAL A 218 -1.88 -11.77 11.93
CA VAL A 218 -0.98 -12.78 12.55
C VAL A 218 0.46 -12.49 12.20
N GLU A 219 0.75 -12.25 10.93
CA GLU A 219 2.10 -11.97 10.48
C GLU A 219 2.68 -10.68 11.10
N ALA A 220 1.85 -9.64 11.24
CA ALA A 220 2.23 -8.40 11.90
C ALA A 220 2.52 -8.62 13.39
N MET A 221 1.73 -9.45 14.08
CA MET A 221 2.02 -9.83 15.48
C MET A 221 3.37 -10.53 15.61
N VAL A 222 3.70 -11.44 14.69
CA VAL A 222 5.00 -12.12 14.71
C VAL A 222 6.15 -11.12 14.54
N LEU A 223 6.09 -10.28 13.50
CA LEU A 223 7.11 -9.27 13.24
C LEU A 223 7.26 -8.26 14.37
N ALA A 224 6.15 -7.82 14.96
CA ALA A 224 6.15 -6.92 16.10
C ALA A 224 6.83 -7.56 17.32
N ALA A 225 6.58 -8.85 17.57
CA ALA A 225 7.21 -9.59 18.65
C ALA A 225 8.71 -9.83 18.41
N GLU A 226 9.12 -10.09 17.17
CA GLU A 226 10.55 -10.17 16.82
C GLU A 226 11.26 -8.83 17.10
N ASP A 227 10.70 -7.70 16.65
CA ASP A 227 11.28 -6.37 16.87
C ASP A 227 11.29 -5.98 18.36
N PHE A 228 10.23 -6.32 19.10
CA PHE A 228 10.17 -6.11 20.55
C PHE A 228 11.27 -6.88 21.30
N ARG A 229 11.49 -8.16 20.93
CA ARG A 229 12.57 -8.98 21.52
C ARG A 229 13.97 -8.48 21.15
N GLU A 230 14.19 -8.07 19.90
CA GLU A 230 15.48 -7.55 19.43
C GLU A 230 15.87 -6.23 20.13
N ARG A 231 14.89 -5.37 20.46
CA ARG A 231 15.14 -4.04 21.07
C ARG A 231 15.15 -4.02 22.60
N GLY A 232 14.76 -5.11 23.25
CA GLY A 232 14.79 -5.29 24.70
C GLY A 232 13.57 -4.73 25.44
N SER A 233 13.14 -5.45 26.49
CA SER A 233 11.94 -5.24 27.31
C SER A 233 11.91 -3.97 28.18
N GLY A 234 12.80 -3.00 27.91
CA GLY A 234 12.91 -1.78 28.69
C GLY A 234 11.74 -0.80 28.50
N HIS A 235 10.79 -1.08 27.61
CA HIS A 235 9.76 -0.13 27.19
C HIS A 235 8.36 -0.74 27.32
N ARG A 236 7.50 0.02 28.01
CA ARG A 236 6.19 -0.39 28.58
C ARG A 236 5.15 -0.73 27.50
N ASP A 237 4.09 -1.43 27.92
CA ASP A 237 2.86 -1.77 27.17
C ASP A 237 2.30 -0.65 26.28
N SER A 238 2.59 0.62 26.61
CA SER A 238 2.24 1.79 25.80
C SER A 238 2.82 1.82 24.38
N GLN A 239 3.76 0.94 24.03
CA GLN A 239 4.40 0.89 22.70
C GLN A 239 3.94 -0.28 21.82
N GLU A 240 3.09 -1.17 22.31
CA GLU A 240 2.63 -2.34 21.54
C GLU A 240 1.97 -1.97 20.21
N THR A 241 1.13 -0.93 20.23
CA THR A 241 0.50 -0.40 19.02
C THR A 241 1.52 0.16 18.03
N GLU A 242 2.62 0.75 18.52
CA GLU A 242 3.69 1.27 17.67
C GLU A 242 4.46 0.13 16.99
N PHE A 243 4.74 -0.96 17.71
CA PHE A 243 5.34 -2.16 17.13
C PHE A 243 4.42 -2.80 16.08
N ALA A 244 3.12 -2.92 16.36
CA ALA A 244 2.15 -3.44 15.41
C ALA A 244 2.04 -2.57 14.14
N ILE A 245 1.98 -1.25 14.29
CA ILE A 245 1.99 -0.29 13.16
C ILE A 245 3.30 -0.41 12.36
N GLY A 246 4.44 -0.52 13.06
CA GLY A 246 5.75 -0.71 12.45
C GLY A 246 5.81 -1.99 11.62
N ALA A 247 5.34 -3.11 12.17
CA ALA A 247 5.26 -4.40 11.51
C ALA A 247 4.32 -4.38 10.29
N LEU A 248 3.12 -3.81 10.42
CA LEU A 248 2.20 -3.68 9.28
C LEU A 248 2.77 -2.80 8.19
N ARG A 249 3.45 -1.70 8.54
CA ARG A 249 4.17 -0.88 7.56
C ARG A 249 5.24 -1.71 6.84
N GLN A 250 6.01 -2.52 7.57
CA GLN A 250 6.99 -3.42 6.94
C GLN A 250 6.32 -4.42 5.99
N LEU A 251 5.15 -4.96 6.30
CA LEU A 251 4.42 -5.82 5.38
C LEU A 251 3.95 -5.06 4.14
N CYS A 252 3.41 -3.85 4.31
CA CYS A 252 2.93 -3.01 3.22
C CYS A 252 4.06 -2.49 2.31
N THR A 253 5.28 -2.28 2.84
CA THR A 253 6.44 -1.74 2.09
C THR A 253 7.62 -2.70 2.01
N GLY A 254 7.41 -3.99 2.26
CA GLY A 254 8.47 -4.98 2.37
C GLY A 254 8.64 -5.84 1.12
N CYS A 255 9.01 -7.08 1.37
CA CYS A 255 9.30 -8.12 0.37
C CYS A 255 8.07 -8.86 -0.15
N LEU A 256 6.87 -8.58 0.38
CA LEU A 256 5.63 -9.18 -0.12
C LEU A 256 5.39 -8.85 -1.60
N PRO A 257 4.72 -9.75 -2.36
CA PRO A 257 4.25 -9.43 -3.71
C PRO A 257 3.42 -8.15 -3.73
N VAL A 258 3.49 -7.38 -4.82
CA VAL A 258 2.81 -6.08 -4.95
C VAL A 258 1.31 -6.18 -4.64
N GLY A 259 0.64 -7.25 -5.07
CA GLY A 259 -0.78 -7.47 -4.78
C GLY A 259 -1.09 -7.58 -3.28
N TRP A 260 -0.25 -8.28 -2.52
CA TRP A 260 -0.37 -8.39 -1.06
C TRP A 260 -0.06 -7.07 -0.35
N ARG A 261 0.95 -6.33 -0.82
CA ARG A 261 1.25 -4.99 -0.32
C ARG A 261 0.09 -4.03 -0.57
N TYR A 262 -0.48 -4.07 -1.77
CA TYR A 262 -1.62 -3.24 -2.14
C TYR A 262 -2.86 -3.58 -1.30
N PHE A 263 -3.11 -4.87 -1.05
CA PHE A 263 -4.14 -5.31 -0.11
C PHE A 263 -3.88 -4.79 1.31
N CYS A 264 -2.65 -4.97 1.83
CA CYS A 264 -2.23 -4.49 3.15
C CYS A 264 -2.49 -2.99 3.32
N VAL A 265 -2.12 -2.16 2.35
CA VAL A 265 -2.34 -0.70 2.39
C VAL A 265 -3.82 -0.36 2.45
N ASN A 266 -4.64 -1.04 1.67
CA ASN A 266 -6.07 -0.76 1.59
C ASN A 266 -6.86 -1.27 2.79
N HIS A 267 -6.36 -2.29 3.48
CA HIS A 267 -7.00 -2.92 4.64
C HIS A 267 -6.23 -2.67 5.94
N PHE A 268 -5.29 -1.73 5.97
CA PHE A 268 -4.40 -1.47 7.11
C PHE A 268 -5.15 -1.27 8.44
N ARG A 269 -6.20 -0.44 8.48
CA ARG A 269 -7.02 -0.21 9.69
C ARG A 269 -7.75 -1.47 10.12
N GLU A 270 -8.33 -2.18 9.15
CA GLU A 270 -9.09 -3.41 9.34
C GLU A 270 -8.17 -4.52 9.90
N ILE A 271 -6.97 -4.67 9.34
CA ILE A 271 -5.94 -5.61 9.82
C ILE A 271 -5.44 -5.22 11.21
N LEU A 272 -5.13 -3.94 11.44
CA LEU A 272 -4.66 -3.46 12.74
C LEU A 272 -5.69 -3.71 13.84
N ALA A 273 -6.99 -3.56 13.54
CA ALA A 273 -8.07 -3.81 14.49
C ALA A 273 -8.21 -5.30 14.90
N LEU A 274 -7.63 -6.23 14.14
CA LEU A 274 -7.60 -7.66 14.47
C LEU A 274 -6.48 -8.03 15.45
N ILE A 275 -5.54 -7.13 15.72
CA ILE A 275 -4.42 -7.36 16.63
C ILE A 275 -4.90 -7.07 18.08
N PRO A 276 -5.00 -8.07 18.95
CA PRO A 276 -5.50 -7.88 20.30
C PRO A 276 -4.50 -7.10 21.15
N GLN A 277 -5.00 -6.23 22.04
CA GLN A 277 -4.15 -5.58 23.04
C GLN A 277 -3.58 -6.59 24.03
N GLY A 278 -2.36 -6.34 24.49
CA GLY A 278 -1.62 -7.23 25.39
C GLY A 278 -1.17 -8.54 24.73
N PHE A 279 -1.07 -8.61 23.40
CA PHE A 279 -0.51 -9.79 22.73
C PHE A 279 1.00 -9.90 22.99
N LEU A 280 1.74 -8.78 23.05
CA LEU A 280 3.17 -8.78 23.34
C LEU A 280 3.49 -9.25 24.77
N SER A 281 2.70 -8.86 25.76
CA SER A 281 2.89 -9.33 27.14
C SER A 281 2.63 -10.83 27.26
N ARG A 282 1.56 -11.34 26.64
CA ARG A 282 1.27 -12.77 26.56
C ARG A 282 2.38 -13.56 25.86
N LEU A 283 3.02 -12.98 24.84
CA LEU A 283 4.17 -13.58 24.17
C LEU A 283 5.44 -13.54 25.03
N GLY A 284 5.68 -12.43 25.75
CA GLY A 284 6.79 -12.28 26.69
C GLY A 284 6.76 -13.32 27.81
N ASP A 285 5.59 -13.53 28.41
CA ASP A 285 5.39 -14.54 29.46
C ASP A 285 5.69 -15.97 28.99
N LEU A 286 5.45 -16.27 27.70
CA LEU A 286 5.69 -17.58 27.08
C LEU A 286 7.14 -17.78 26.62
N VAL A 287 7.81 -16.70 26.22
CA VAL A 287 9.23 -16.71 25.80
C VAL A 287 10.17 -16.75 27.00
N ASP A 288 9.88 -15.98 28.06
CA ASP A 288 10.59 -16.06 29.34
C ASP A 288 10.19 -17.33 30.13
N GLY A 289 9.00 -17.86 29.83
CA GLY A 289 8.39 -19.07 30.39
C GLY A 289 8.91 -20.42 29.86
N GLN A 290 10.02 -20.47 29.10
CA GLN A 290 10.77 -21.73 28.89
C GLN A 290 11.41 -22.29 30.18
N LYS A 291 11.01 -21.78 31.35
CA LYS A 291 10.84 -22.59 32.56
C LYS A 291 9.37 -22.59 33.01
N VAL A 292 8.74 -23.77 32.90
CA VAL A 292 7.58 -24.30 33.66
C VAL A 292 6.21 -24.34 32.95
N PHE A 293 5.81 -25.57 32.57
CA PHE A 293 4.45 -26.09 32.26
C PHE A 293 3.43 -25.88 33.42
N PRO A 294 2.20 -26.45 33.43
CA PRO A 294 1.09 -26.46 32.47
C PRO A 294 -0.20 -25.82 33.07
N HIS A 295 -1.19 -25.58 32.20
CA HIS A 295 -2.64 -25.45 32.46
C HIS A 295 -3.19 -24.49 33.54
N GLY A 296 -4.05 -23.58 33.08
CA GLY A 296 -5.06 -22.93 33.91
C GLY A 296 -5.71 -21.73 33.23
N MET A 297 -6.46 -21.93 32.15
CA MET A 297 -7.36 -20.87 31.66
C MET A 297 -8.39 -20.56 32.75
N LYS A 298 -8.41 -19.32 33.20
CA LYS A 298 -9.60 -18.70 33.79
C LYS A 298 -9.96 -17.48 32.96
N GLU A 299 -11.16 -17.53 32.41
CA GLU A 299 -11.89 -16.42 31.82
C GLU A 299 -12.04 -15.27 32.84
N GLY A 300 -11.93 -14.03 32.37
CA GLY A 300 -12.24 -12.86 33.19
C GLY A 300 -11.75 -11.51 32.65
N LEU A 301 -12.63 -10.85 31.89
CA LEU A 301 -12.96 -9.40 31.87
C LEU A 301 -11.86 -8.31 32.00
N GLY A 302 -11.90 -7.35 31.07
CA GLY A 302 -11.29 -6.03 31.24
C GLY A 302 -11.37 -5.12 30.01
N CYS A 303 -12.57 -4.68 29.66
CA CYS A 303 -12.82 -3.54 28.76
C CYS A 303 -12.50 -2.24 29.51
N ASP A 304 -11.57 -1.43 28.99
CA ASP A 304 -11.77 0.01 28.72
C ASP A 304 -10.43 0.74 28.51
N THR A 305 -10.44 1.66 27.54
CA THR A 305 -9.47 2.76 27.34
C THR A 305 -8.28 2.52 26.40
N ALA A 306 -8.54 2.37 25.10
CA ALA A 306 -7.67 2.93 24.06
C ALA A 306 -8.47 3.13 22.76
N THR A 307 -9.45 4.03 22.83
CA THR A 307 -10.13 4.58 21.66
C THR A 307 -10.28 6.08 21.85
N ARG A 308 -9.31 6.82 21.31
CA ARG A 308 -9.48 8.22 20.93
C ARG A 308 -8.36 8.55 19.93
N LEU A 309 -8.52 8.06 18.68
CA LEU A 309 -8.12 8.79 17.47
C LEU A 309 -8.31 8.06 16.12
N LEU A 310 -8.74 6.79 16.05
CA LEU A 310 -8.85 6.11 14.74
C LEU A 310 -10.15 5.34 14.44
N LEU A 311 -11.17 5.41 15.30
CA LEU A 311 -12.40 4.63 15.09
C LEU A 311 -13.63 5.54 15.15
N HIS A 312 -14.10 5.95 13.99
CA HIS A 312 -15.52 6.18 13.77
C HIS A 312 -16.01 5.12 12.80
N PRO A 313 -16.82 4.14 13.23
CA PRO A 313 -17.35 3.11 12.34
C PRO A 313 -18.60 3.65 11.66
N ALA A 314 -18.58 3.77 10.34
CA ALA A 314 -19.80 3.90 9.55
C ALA A 314 -19.61 3.20 8.20
N ALA A 315 -20.43 2.16 8.01
CA ALA A 315 -20.69 1.44 6.77
C ALA A 315 -19.50 0.71 6.11
N THR A 316 -19.44 -0.60 6.36
CA THR A 316 -18.76 -1.60 5.54
C THR A 316 -19.18 -1.46 4.07
N GLY A 317 -18.38 -0.73 3.29
CA GLY A 317 -18.40 -0.74 1.83
C GLY A 317 -17.55 -1.89 1.28
N ALA A 318 -17.94 -3.13 1.55
CA ALA A 318 -17.41 -4.28 0.82
C ALA A 318 -17.97 -4.20 -0.62
N ALA A 319 -17.29 -3.48 -1.50
CA ALA A 319 -17.63 -3.40 -2.91
C ALA A 319 -16.38 -3.45 -3.78
N ARG A 320 -16.10 -4.67 -4.24
CA ARG A 320 -15.54 -5.02 -5.56
C ARG A 320 -14.17 -4.42 -5.90
N LEU A 321 -13.14 -5.24 -5.66
CA LEU A 321 -11.90 -5.18 -6.42
C LEU A 321 -12.23 -5.32 -7.92
N PRO A 322 -11.68 -4.47 -8.80
CA PRO A 322 -11.72 -4.77 -10.22
C PRO A 322 -10.94 -6.07 -10.47
N HIS A 323 -11.61 -7.05 -11.07
CA HIS A 323 -10.96 -8.21 -11.64
C HIS A 323 -9.97 -7.72 -12.70
N VAL A 324 -8.68 -7.66 -12.37
CA VAL A 324 -7.64 -7.66 -13.38
C VAL A 324 -7.70 -9.05 -14.02
N ALA A 325 -8.29 -9.12 -15.21
CA ALA A 325 -8.31 -10.32 -16.03
C ALA A 325 -6.85 -10.77 -16.22
N SER A 326 -6.49 -11.88 -15.57
CA SER A 326 -5.29 -12.61 -15.90
C SER A 326 -5.50 -13.16 -17.32
N GLY A 327 -4.87 -12.52 -18.30
CA GLY A 327 -4.71 -13.04 -19.65
C GLY A 327 -3.90 -14.32 -19.59
N THR A 328 -4.54 -15.44 -19.25
CA THR A 328 -4.00 -16.77 -19.46
C THR A 328 -4.25 -17.12 -20.92
N ALA A 329 -3.26 -16.84 -21.76
CA ALA A 329 -3.18 -17.44 -23.08
C ALA A 329 -3.10 -18.96 -22.89
N CYS A 330 -4.22 -19.61 -23.14
CA CYS A 330 -4.39 -21.05 -23.18
C CYS A 330 -3.53 -21.62 -24.33
N LEU A 331 -2.29 -22.02 -24.02
CA LEU A 331 -1.48 -22.85 -24.90
C LEU A 331 -2.08 -24.28 -24.93
N LYS A 332 -3.11 -24.45 -25.75
CA LYS A 332 -3.61 -25.78 -26.15
C LYS A 332 -2.52 -26.43 -27.01
N ARG A 333 -1.83 -27.42 -26.43
CA ARG A 333 -1.20 -28.49 -27.20
C ARG A 333 -2.30 -29.17 -28.01
N ARG A 334 -2.26 -29.03 -29.33
CA ARG A 334 -2.93 -29.94 -30.27
C ARG A 334 -1.89 -30.50 -31.21
N ALA A 335 -1.98 -31.81 -31.35
CA ALA A 335 -1.14 -32.69 -32.12
C ALA A 335 -0.93 -32.20 -33.57
N ALA A 336 0.32 -32.24 -34.01
CA ALA A 336 0.66 -32.29 -35.42
C ALA A 336 0.74 -33.77 -35.81
N SER A 337 -0.30 -34.25 -36.48
CA SER A 337 -0.26 -35.46 -37.29
C SER A 337 -0.61 -35.03 -38.72
N GLU A 338 0.20 -35.50 -39.69
CA GLU A 338 -0.13 -35.60 -41.12
C GLU A 338 -0.12 -34.26 -41.89
N LEU A 339 0.53 -34.05 -43.04
CA LEU A 339 1.15 -34.89 -44.06
C LEU A 339 2.24 -34.05 -44.76
N SER A 340 3.43 -34.62 -44.95
CA SER A 340 4.42 -34.12 -45.90
C SER A 340 4.35 -34.98 -47.16
N CYS A 341 3.68 -34.47 -48.19
CA CYS A 341 3.73 -35.02 -49.54
C CYS A 341 5.03 -34.61 -50.23
N SER A 342 5.78 -35.62 -50.70
CA SER A 342 6.66 -35.55 -51.86
C SER A 342 6.25 -36.72 -52.79
N PRO A 343 6.64 -36.77 -54.08
CA PRO A 343 7.14 -35.74 -54.99
C PRO A 343 6.31 -35.66 -56.29
N LEU A 344 6.64 -34.76 -57.21
CA LEU A 344 6.30 -34.91 -58.64
C LEU A 344 7.59 -34.99 -59.46
N PRO A 345 7.74 -35.99 -60.35
CA PRO A 345 8.72 -35.99 -61.42
C PRO A 345 8.14 -35.40 -62.72
N GLU A 346 8.95 -34.62 -63.43
CA GLU A 346 9.33 -34.80 -64.84
C GLU A 346 10.53 -33.91 -65.17
#